data_AF-V5GSJ0-F1
#
_entry.id   AF-V5GSJ0-F1
#
_cell.length_a   1.000
_cell.length_b   1.000
_cell.length_c   1.000
_cell.angle_alpha   90.00
_cell.angle_beta   90.00
_cell.angle_gamma   90.00
#
_symmetry.space_group_name_H-M   'P 1'
#
loop_
_entity.id
_entity.type
_entity.pdbx_description
1 polymer ?
#
loop_
_entity_poly.entity_id
_entity_poly.type
_entity_poly.pdbx_seq_one_letter_code
_entity_poly.pdbx_strand_id
1 'polypeptide(L)'
;HPHLWVIRIELNDFSFTLEDFLKRNNKAINVLDLLNSKDASRLTNELENFVFAMKNKVVLMLDGVDEVSPDYTDLIISLLLQCQEGFNFEKVFVTTRPHMVEDLKEKLQVALFTLEPFTKENQMYFLTRYWTHHLNLKEDADKRKCEKYVKALVNRMSLTDLNNGIEDHFAAIPLQLRMMADIFQESMASDEVLDWQ
;
A
#
# COMPACT_ATOMS: atom_id res chain seq x y z
N HIS A 1 -14.24 -18.80 -3.35
CA HIS A 1 -14.25 -19.28 -1.96
C HIS A 1 -12.93 -18.90 -1.29
N PRO A 2 -12.85 -17.88 -0.42
CA PRO A 2 -11.57 -17.57 0.20
C PRO A 2 -11.35 -18.55 1.36
N HIS A 3 -10.52 -19.57 1.13
CA HIS A 3 -10.12 -20.58 2.13
C HIS A 3 -8.91 -20.16 2.96
N LEU A 4 -8.46 -18.91 2.80
CA LEU A 4 -7.26 -18.34 3.41
C LEU A 4 -7.66 -17.19 4.33
N TRP A 5 -7.01 -17.12 5.48
CA TRP A 5 -7.11 -16.02 6.41
C TRP A 5 -5.99 -15.01 6.13
N VAL A 6 -6.37 -13.79 5.78
CA VAL A 6 -5.43 -12.70 5.50
C VAL A 6 -5.21 -11.88 6.75
N ILE A 7 -3.95 -11.74 7.16
CA ILE A 7 -3.52 -10.92 8.28
C ILE A 7 -2.62 -9.81 7.72
N ARG A 8 -3.00 -8.55 7.93
CA ARG A 8 -2.18 -7.39 7.59
C ARG A 8 -1.63 -6.76 8.86
N ILE A 9 -0.33 -6.50 8.88
CA ILE A 9 0.38 -5.83 9.96
C ILE A 9 1.06 -4.60 9.36
N GLU A 10 0.69 -3.42 9.85
CA GLU A 10 1.41 -2.17 9.60
C GLU A 10 2.59 -2.11 10.57
N LEU A 11 3.84 -2.20 10.12
CA LEU A 11 4.96 -2.37 11.06
C LEU A 11 5.18 -1.14 11.92
N ASN A 12 4.91 0.05 11.38
CA ASN A 12 5.01 1.30 12.10
C ASN A 12 4.11 1.34 13.36
N ASP A 13 2.94 0.71 13.28
CA ASP A 13 2.01 0.58 14.40
C ASP A 13 2.62 -0.23 15.56
N PHE A 14 3.60 -1.11 15.31
CA PHE A 14 4.21 -1.99 16.31
C PHE A 14 5.59 -1.51 16.77
N SER A 15 6.04 -0.32 16.37
CA SER A 15 7.36 0.23 16.74
C SER A 15 7.65 0.17 18.25
N PHE A 16 6.66 0.50 19.09
CA PHE A 16 6.82 0.42 20.56
C PHE A 16 7.02 -1.02 21.06
N THR A 17 6.27 -1.98 20.50
CA THR A 17 6.44 -3.40 20.82
C THR A 17 7.84 -3.89 20.41
N LEU A 18 8.30 -3.50 19.23
CA LEU A 18 9.64 -3.85 18.73
C LEU A 18 10.73 -3.27 19.63
N GLU A 19 10.57 -2.03 20.08
CA GLU A 19 11.49 -1.37 21.02
C GLU A 19 11.57 -2.10 22.37
N ASP A 20 10.43 -2.50 22.95
CA ASP A 20 10.37 -3.25 24.20
C ASP A 20 11.03 -4.63 24.07
N PHE A 21 10.85 -5.31 22.93
CA PHE A 21 11.54 -6.57 22.63
C PHE A 21 13.07 -6.41 22.60
N LEU A 22 13.58 -5.36 21.94
CA LEU A 22 15.02 -5.08 21.94
C LEU A 22 15.56 -4.76 23.34
N LYS A 23 14.85 -3.94 24.12
CA LYS A 23 15.24 -3.58 25.49
C LYS A 23 15.34 -4.81 26.41
N ARG A 24 14.53 -5.82 26.17
CA ARG A 24 14.54 -7.09 26.92
C ARG A 24 15.64 -8.06 26.47
N ASN A 25 16.50 -7.65 25.53
CA ASN A 25 17.52 -8.51 24.91
C ASN A 25 16.93 -9.75 24.21
N ASN A 26 15.67 -9.69 23.77
CA ASN A 26 15.07 -10.74 22.97
C ASN A 26 15.60 -10.64 21.54
N LYS A 27 16.28 -11.68 21.08
CA LYS A 27 16.89 -11.70 19.74
C LYS A 27 15.93 -12.15 18.64
N ALA A 28 14.75 -12.62 19.01
CA ALA A 28 13.77 -13.16 18.08
C ALA A 28 12.37 -12.76 18.53
N ILE A 29 11.54 -12.41 17.56
CA ILE A 29 10.12 -12.15 17.71
C ILE A 29 9.39 -13.00 16.67
N ASN A 30 8.25 -13.59 17.04
CA ASN A 30 7.39 -14.33 16.12
C ASN A 30 6.11 -13.54 15.81
N VAL A 31 5.34 -13.99 14.81
CA VAL A 31 4.10 -13.32 14.39
C VAL A 31 3.06 -13.30 15.51
N LEU A 32 2.96 -14.36 16.32
CA LEU A 32 2.03 -14.39 17.44
C LEU A 32 2.40 -13.37 18.51
N ASP A 33 3.69 -13.14 18.76
CA ASP A 33 4.15 -12.10 19.68
C ASP A 33 3.69 -10.71 19.23
N LEU A 34 3.83 -10.40 17.93
CA LEU A 34 3.31 -9.16 17.35
C LEU A 34 1.79 -9.09 17.50
N LEU A 35 1.06 -10.11 17.06
CA LEU A 35 -0.40 -10.14 17.11
C LEU A 35 -0.92 -9.98 18.54
N ASN A 36 -0.30 -10.66 19.51
CA ASN A 36 -0.72 -10.64 20.91
C ASN A 36 -0.28 -9.36 21.65
N SER A 37 0.60 -8.54 21.07
CA SER A 37 1.06 -7.29 21.68
C SER A 37 0.01 -6.18 21.70
N LYS A 38 -1.04 -6.28 20.87
CA LYS A 38 -2.17 -5.35 20.87
C LYS A 38 -3.49 -6.12 20.99
N ASP A 39 -4.41 -5.60 21.80
CA ASP A 39 -5.73 -6.21 21.96
C ASP A 39 -6.50 -6.34 20.64
N ALA A 40 -6.34 -5.36 19.73
CA ALA A 40 -7.03 -5.35 18.44
C ALA A 40 -6.56 -6.43 17.46
N SER A 41 -5.33 -6.93 17.59
CA SER A 41 -4.74 -7.96 16.72
C SER A 41 -4.60 -9.32 17.40
N ARG A 42 -4.87 -9.39 18.71
CA ARG A 42 -4.66 -10.60 19.52
C ARG A 42 -5.59 -11.71 19.05
N LEU A 43 -5.06 -12.93 19.02
CA LEU A 43 -5.89 -14.12 18.83
C LEU A 43 -6.62 -14.41 20.14
N THR A 44 -7.92 -14.18 20.16
CA THR A 44 -8.73 -14.18 21.39
C THR A 44 -9.54 -15.46 21.59
N ASN A 45 -9.84 -16.20 20.51
CA ASN A 45 -10.70 -17.38 20.59
C ASN A 45 -10.04 -18.65 20.02
N GLU A 46 -10.62 -19.80 20.36
CA GLU A 46 -10.12 -21.11 19.95
C GLU A 46 -10.13 -21.29 18.43
N LEU A 47 -11.11 -20.68 17.74
CA LEU A 47 -11.22 -20.75 16.29
C LEU A 47 -10.04 -20.04 15.61
N GLU A 48 -9.68 -18.83 16.05
CA GLU A 48 -8.55 -18.07 15.54
C GLU A 48 -7.23 -18.82 15.75
N ASN A 49 -7.01 -19.35 16.95
CA ASN A 49 -5.83 -20.16 17.26
C ASN A 49 -5.77 -21.43 16.40
N PHE A 50 -6.91 -22.11 16.23
CA PHE A 50 -7.02 -23.29 15.40
C PHE A 50 -6.73 -23.00 13.93
N VAL A 51 -7.32 -21.93 13.37
CA VAL A 51 -7.09 -21.51 11.97
C VAL A 51 -5.64 -21.06 11.78
N PHE A 52 -5.05 -20.33 12.73
CA PHE A 52 -3.65 -19.93 12.66
C PHE A 52 -2.71 -21.14 12.68
N ALA A 53 -3.05 -22.19 13.42
CA ALA A 53 -2.28 -23.42 13.52
C ALA A 53 -2.55 -24.40 12.38
N MET A 54 -3.46 -24.11 11.44
CA MET A 54 -3.69 -24.98 10.29
C MET A 54 -2.64 -24.77 9.22
N LYS A 55 -2.24 -25.89 8.58
CA LYS A 55 -1.30 -25.88 7.47
C LYS A 55 -1.81 -25.02 6.31
N ASN A 56 -0.97 -24.11 5.81
CA ASN A 56 -1.23 -23.29 4.62
C ASN A 56 -2.58 -22.54 4.65
N LYS A 57 -2.90 -21.94 5.80
CA LYS A 57 -4.15 -21.18 5.98
C LYS A 57 -3.96 -19.69 6.10
N VAL A 58 -2.76 -19.23 6.40
CA VAL A 58 -2.50 -17.81 6.65
C VAL A 58 -1.80 -17.17 5.46
N VAL A 59 -2.30 -16.01 5.04
CA VAL A 59 -1.56 -15.06 4.20
C VAL A 59 -1.18 -13.90 5.08
N LEU A 60 0.12 -13.70 5.29
CA LEU A 60 0.64 -12.59 6.06
C LEU A 60 1.06 -11.45 5.12
N MET A 61 0.66 -10.23 5.45
CA MET A 61 1.11 -9.01 4.76
C MET A 61 1.77 -8.10 5.79
N LEU A 62 3.08 -7.91 5.69
CA LEU A 62 3.83 -6.93 6.48
C LEU A 62 4.02 -5.66 5.64
N ASP A 63 3.51 -4.55 6.14
CA ASP A 63 3.58 -3.25 5.48
C ASP A 63 4.69 -2.39 6.09
N GLY A 64 5.51 -1.75 5.27
CA GLY A 64 6.45 -0.70 5.69
C GLY A 64 7.69 -1.18 6.46
N VAL A 65 8.44 -2.16 5.95
CA VAL A 65 9.69 -2.60 6.61
C VAL A 65 10.71 -1.46 6.75
N ASP A 66 10.78 -0.57 5.76
CA ASP A 66 11.65 0.59 5.81
C ASP A 66 11.27 1.59 6.91
N GLU A 67 10.02 1.60 7.40
CA GLU A 67 9.58 2.53 8.45
C GLU A 67 10.11 2.17 9.84
N VAL A 68 10.50 0.91 10.03
CA VAL A 68 11.10 0.37 11.27
C VAL A 68 12.60 0.10 11.12
N SER A 69 13.17 0.47 9.97
CA SER A 69 14.60 0.37 9.67
C SER A 69 15.34 1.66 10.09
N PRO A 70 16.61 1.60 10.50
CA PRO A 70 17.44 0.40 10.66
C PRO A 70 17.30 -0.30 12.02
N ASP A 71 16.63 0.34 12.99
CA ASP A 71 16.69 -0.04 14.40
C ASP A 71 16.14 -1.44 14.67
N TYR A 72 15.13 -1.88 13.91
CA TYR A 72 14.43 -3.16 14.14
C TYR A 72 14.63 -4.16 12.99
N THR A 73 15.47 -3.85 11.99
CA THR A 73 15.59 -4.63 10.75
C THR A 73 15.92 -6.10 11.01
N ASP A 74 16.88 -6.40 11.89
CA ASP A 74 17.28 -7.79 12.16
C ASP A 74 16.19 -8.59 12.88
N LEU A 75 15.38 -7.95 13.73
CA LEU A 75 14.22 -8.59 14.35
C LEU A 75 13.17 -8.96 13.30
N ILE A 76 12.86 -8.04 12.40
CA ILE A 76 11.90 -8.26 11.32
C ILE A 76 12.38 -9.36 10.37
N ILE A 77 13.67 -9.39 10.05
CA ILE A 77 14.25 -10.44 9.21
C ILE A 77 14.19 -11.79 9.91
N SER A 78 14.49 -11.85 11.21
CA SER A 78 14.33 -13.09 12.00
C SER A 78 12.88 -13.59 11.97
N LEU A 79 11.90 -12.69 12.13
CA LEU A 79 10.48 -13.01 12.03
C LEU A 79 10.12 -13.55 10.64
N LEU A 80 10.62 -12.93 9.57
CA LEU A 80 10.34 -13.35 8.20
C LEU A 80 10.94 -14.72 7.88
N LEU A 81 12.16 -15.00 8.35
CA LEU A 81 12.78 -16.32 8.24
C LEU A 81 11.94 -17.39 8.96
N GLN A 82 11.44 -17.10 10.16
CA GLN A 82 10.52 -18.00 10.86
C GLN A 82 9.21 -18.23 10.08
N CYS A 83 8.70 -17.21 9.39
CA CYS A 83 7.50 -17.36 8.55
C CYS A 83 7.76 -18.24 7.33
N GLN A 84 8.96 -18.21 6.74
CA GLN A 84 9.35 -19.10 5.64
C GLN A 84 9.38 -20.58 6.07
N GLU A 85 9.81 -20.83 7.31
CA GLU A 85 9.82 -22.17 7.91
C GLU A 85 8.46 -22.59 8.48
N GLY A 86 7.56 -21.62 8.71
CA GLY A 86 6.25 -21.80 9.32
C GLY A 86 5.29 -22.57 8.42
N PHE A 87 4.74 -23.69 8.93
CA PHE A 87 3.86 -24.56 8.16
C PHE A 87 2.46 -23.99 7.91
N ASN A 88 2.07 -22.94 8.64
CA ASN A 88 0.74 -22.33 8.56
C ASN A 88 0.61 -21.27 7.47
N PHE A 89 1.73 -20.70 7.00
CA PHE A 89 1.72 -19.65 5.99
C PHE A 89 1.66 -20.26 4.58
N GLU A 90 0.62 -19.87 3.83
CA GLU A 90 0.56 -20.14 2.39
C GLU A 90 1.38 -19.10 1.62
N LYS A 91 1.32 -17.83 2.03
CA LYS A 91 2.11 -16.73 1.45
C LYS A 91 2.46 -15.68 2.50
N VAL A 92 3.61 -15.04 2.29
CA VAL A 92 4.03 -13.85 3.04
C VAL A 92 4.36 -12.76 2.03
N PHE A 93 3.72 -11.61 2.16
CA PHE A 93 3.99 -10.41 1.39
C PHE A 93 4.63 -9.37 2.29
N VAL A 94 5.62 -8.68 1.76
CA VAL A 94 6.36 -7.64 2.45
C VAL A 94 6.44 -6.42 1.53
N THR A 95 6.10 -5.25 2.05
CA THR A 95 6.31 -3.98 1.34
C THR A 95 7.49 -3.24 1.94
N THR A 96 8.22 -2.52 1.08
CA THR A 96 9.36 -1.71 1.48
C THR A 96 9.66 -0.66 0.41
N ARG A 97 10.38 0.40 0.77
CA ARG A 97 10.98 1.34 -0.19
C ARG A 97 12.24 0.75 -0.88
N PRO A 98 12.61 1.26 -2.08
CA PRO A 98 13.70 0.71 -2.90
C PRO A 98 15.06 0.56 -2.19
N HIS A 99 15.39 1.46 -1.26
CA HIS A 99 16.69 1.46 -0.58
C HIS A 99 16.92 0.22 0.32
N MET A 100 15.86 -0.50 0.71
CA MET A 100 15.93 -1.71 1.56
C MET A 100 15.84 -3.02 0.75
N VAL A 101 15.60 -2.93 -0.56
CA VAL A 101 15.25 -4.10 -1.39
C VAL A 101 16.39 -5.11 -1.47
N GLU A 102 17.61 -4.66 -1.73
CA GLU A 102 18.76 -5.57 -1.90
C GLU A 102 19.09 -6.29 -0.59
N ASP A 103 19.09 -5.58 0.54
CA ASP A 103 19.32 -6.17 1.87
C ASP A 103 18.30 -7.27 2.19
N LEU A 104 17.00 -7.02 1.93
CA LEU A 104 15.96 -8.01 2.17
C LEU A 104 16.06 -9.20 1.21
N LYS A 105 16.39 -8.94 -0.07
CA LYS A 105 16.54 -9.98 -1.08
C LYS A 105 17.73 -10.90 -0.76
N GLU A 106 18.86 -10.34 -0.34
CA GLU A 106 20.05 -11.11 0.04
C GLU A 106 19.76 -12.00 1.25
N LYS A 107 19.16 -11.42 2.30
CA LYS A 107 18.91 -12.13 3.56
C LYS A 107 17.76 -13.16 3.47
N LEU A 108 16.73 -12.91 2.66
CA LEU A 108 15.53 -13.77 2.58
C LEU A 108 15.52 -14.68 1.35
N GLN A 109 16.35 -14.42 0.34
CA GLN A 109 16.43 -15.19 -0.92
C GLN A 109 15.07 -15.33 -1.63
N VAL A 110 14.27 -14.27 -1.63
CA VAL A 110 12.89 -14.25 -2.17
C VAL A 110 12.79 -13.56 -3.54
N ALA A 111 11.66 -13.80 -4.20
CA ALA A 111 11.27 -13.06 -5.40
C ALA A 111 10.92 -11.60 -5.07
N LEU A 112 11.33 -10.70 -5.96
CA LEU A 112 11.01 -9.27 -5.89
C LEU A 112 9.88 -8.94 -6.87
N PHE A 113 8.96 -8.09 -6.44
CA PHE A 113 7.99 -7.45 -7.30
C PHE A 113 8.08 -5.94 -7.14
N THR A 114 8.05 -5.22 -8.25
CA THR A 114 8.07 -3.75 -8.27
C THR A 114 6.69 -3.24 -8.64
N LEU A 115 6.22 -2.22 -7.91
CA LEU A 115 5.04 -1.45 -8.31
C LEU A 115 5.46 -0.46 -9.38
N GLU A 116 5.07 -0.74 -10.62
CA GLU A 116 5.36 0.13 -11.75
C GLU A 116 4.54 1.43 -11.68
N PRO A 117 5.07 2.56 -12.18
CA PRO A 117 4.31 3.79 -12.34
C PRO A 117 3.04 3.59 -13.19
N PHE A 118 2.03 4.43 -12.97
CA PHE A 118 0.82 4.41 -13.78
C PHE A 118 1.11 4.78 -15.23
N THR A 119 0.72 3.87 -16.13
CA THR A 119 0.62 4.17 -17.55
C THR A 119 -0.42 5.27 -17.80
N LYS A 120 -0.34 5.90 -18.97
CA LYS A 120 -1.33 6.89 -19.39
C LYS A 120 -2.77 6.37 -19.34
N GLU A 121 -2.97 5.09 -19.67
CA GLU A 121 -4.27 4.43 -19.58
C GLU A 121 -4.73 4.27 -18.13
N ASN A 122 -3.84 3.85 -17.22
CA ASN A 122 -4.12 3.79 -15.79
C ASN A 122 -4.49 5.16 -15.22
N GLN A 123 -3.80 6.23 -15.65
CA GLN A 123 -4.09 7.59 -15.24
C GLN A 123 -5.48 8.04 -15.70
N MET A 124 -5.81 7.81 -16.98
CA MET A 124 -7.13 8.11 -17.54
C MET A 124 -8.24 7.34 -16.83
N TYR A 125 -8.02 6.05 -16.59
CA TYR A 125 -8.96 5.20 -15.88
C TYR A 125 -9.19 5.69 -14.45
N PHE A 126 -8.11 5.95 -13.71
CA PHE A 126 -8.18 6.44 -12.34
C PHE A 126 -8.99 7.74 -12.24
N LEU A 127 -8.61 8.79 -12.99
CA LEU A 127 -9.26 10.09 -12.92
C LEU A 127 -10.73 10.04 -13.33
N THR A 128 -11.04 9.29 -14.39
CA THR A 128 -12.43 9.12 -14.85
C THR A 128 -13.28 8.49 -13.76
N ARG A 129 -12.80 7.41 -13.14
CA ARG A 129 -13.55 6.75 -12.06
C ARG A 129 -13.62 7.61 -10.81
N TYR A 130 -12.54 8.31 -10.49
CA TYR A 130 -12.46 9.22 -9.35
C TYR A 130 -13.55 10.29 -9.44
N TRP A 131 -13.58 11.10 -10.51
CA TRP A 131 -14.55 12.19 -10.63
C TRP A 131 -15.96 11.70 -10.92
N THR A 132 -16.15 10.61 -11.69
CA THR A 132 -17.49 10.04 -11.89
C THR A 132 -18.12 9.65 -10.55
N HIS A 133 -17.31 9.11 -9.63
CA HIS A 133 -17.77 8.74 -8.31
C HIS A 133 -18.02 9.96 -7.42
N HIS A 134 -17.04 10.85 -7.29
CA HIS A 134 -17.12 11.98 -6.35
C HIS A 134 -18.10 13.07 -6.77
N LEU A 135 -18.27 13.30 -8.08
CA LEU A 135 -19.26 14.24 -8.63
C LEU A 135 -20.63 13.58 -8.85
N ASN A 136 -20.79 12.29 -8.51
CA ASN A 136 -22.03 11.53 -8.67
C ASN A 136 -22.62 11.63 -10.09
N LEU A 137 -21.77 11.50 -11.12
CA LEU A 137 -22.19 11.62 -12.52
C LEU A 137 -23.02 10.40 -12.92
N LYS A 138 -24.34 10.57 -12.99
CA LYS A 138 -25.28 9.48 -13.31
C LYS A 138 -25.50 9.32 -14.82
N GLU A 139 -25.55 10.44 -15.54
CA GLU A 139 -25.87 10.46 -16.97
C GLU A 139 -24.67 10.08 -17.83
N ASP A 140 -24.92 9.29 -18.88
CA ASP A 140 -23.88 8.89 -19.84
C ASP A 140 -23.32 10.06 -20.64
N ALA A 141 -24.08 11.16 -20.77
CA ALA A 141 -23.58 12.38 -21.37
C ALA A 141 -22.49 13.02 -20.51
N ASP A 142 -22.68 13.09 -19.19
CA ASP A 142 -21.73 13.71 -18.27
C ASP A 142 -20.49 12.85 -18.04
N LYS A 143 -20.64 11.52 -17.98
CA LYS A 143 -19.50 10.59 -17.97
C LYS A 143 -18.62 10.77 -19.21
N ARG A 144 -19.23 10.91 -20.40
CA ARG A 144 -18.49 11.19 -21.65
C ARG A 144 -17.80 12.55 -21.65
N LYS A 145 -18.40 13.58 -21.03
CA LYS A 145 -17.72 14.87 -20.82
C LYS A 145 -16.52 14.72 -19.89
N CYS A 146 -16.68 14.00 -18.78
CA CYS A 146 -15.61 13.69 -17.85
C CYS A 146 -14.45 12.97 -18.54
N GLU A 147 -14.72 11.92 -19.31
CA GLU A 147 -13.70 11.19 -20.08
C GLU A 147 -12.94 12.10 -21.06
N LYS A 148 -13.65 13.00 -21.76
CA LYS A 148 -13.01 13.99 -22.66
C LYS A 148 -12.11 14.96 -21.89
N TYR A 149 -12.58 15.45 -20.73
CA TYR A 149 -11.81 16.33 -19.87
C TYR A 149 -10.55 15.64 -19.34
N VAL A 150 -10.70 14.44 -18.77
CA VAL A 150 -9.59 13.59 -18.31
C VAL A 150 -8.57 13.38 -19.43
N LYS A 151 -9.02 13.02 -20.64
CA LYS A 151 -8.14 12.82 -21.79
C LYS A 151 -7.37 14.08 -22.14
N ALA A 152 -8.03 15.25 -22.12
CA ALA A 152 -7.37 16.52 -22.39
C ALA A 152 -6.34 16.86 -21.30
N LEU A 153 -6.66 16.62 -20.03
CA LEU A 153 -5.77 16.86 -18.90
C LEU A 153 -4.54 15.95 -18.98
N VAL A 154 -4.73 14.63 -19.12
CA VAL A 154 -3.63 13.67 -19.22
C VAL A 154 -2.72 13.97 -20.41
N ASN A 155 -3.28 14.36 -21.56
CA ASN A 155 -2.47 14.78 -22.70
C ASN A 155 -1.64 16.04 -22.41
N ARG A 156 -2.20 17.03 -21.69
CA ARG A 156 -1.47 18.24 -21.31
C ARG A 156 -0.33 17.94 -20.33
N MET A 157 -0.56 17.05 -19.38
CA MET A 157 0.47 16.58 -18.45
C MET A 157 1.62 15.94 -19.22
N SER A 158 1.35 14.94 -20.07
CA SER A 158 2.39 14.26 -20.86
C SER A 158 3.20 15.19 -21.77
N LEU A 159 2.61 16.29 -22.25
CA LEU A 159 3.30 17.29 -23.07
C LEU A 159 4.23 18.20 -22.26
N THR A 160 3.89 18.44 -20.99
CA THR A 160 4.69 19.27 -20.08
C THR A 160 5.93 18.50 -19.62
N ASP A 161 5.79 17.18 -19.42
CA ASP A 161 6.88 16.28 -19.06
C ASP A 161 7.97 16.24 -20.15
N LEU A 162 7.57 16.25 -21.43
CA LEU A 162 8.51 16.21 -22.57
C LEU A 162 9.39 17.46 -22.68
N ASN A 163 8.87 18.64 -22.30
CA ASN A 163 9.55 19.93 -22.48
C ASN A 163 10.60 20.22 -21.39
N ASN A 164 10.51 19.54 -20.24
CA ASN A 164 11.41 19.79 -19.11
C ASN A 164 12.66 18.91 -19.14
N GLY A 165 12.80 17.99 -20.11
CA GLY A 165 13.98 17.12 -20.28
C GLY A 165 14.22 16.13 -19.13
N ILE A 166 13.35 16.16 -18.13
CA ILE A 166 13.23 15.22 -17.02
C ILE A 166 11.97 14.45 -17.35
N GLU A 167 12.04 13.12 -17.45
CA GLU A 167 10.86 12.26 -17.51
C GLU A 167 10.11 12.40 -16.17
N ASP A 168 9.45 13.53 -15.97
CA ASP A 168 8.79 13.84 -14.71
C ASP A 168 7.47 13.10 -14.67
N HIS A 169 7.54 11.87 -14.17
CA HIS A 169 6.45 10.93 -14.00
C HIS A 169 5.45 11.34 -12.91
N PHE A 170 5.23 12.64 -12.69
CA PHE A 170 4.45 13.15 -11.57
C PHE A 170 3.03 12.56 -11.57
N ALA A 171 2.34 12.62 -12.71
CA ALA A 171 1.00 12.02 -12.85
C ALA A 171 1.02 10.47 -12.88
N ALA A 172 2.20 9.85 -13.02
CA ALA A 172 2.33 8.40 -12.99
C ALA A 172 2.44 7.86 -11.54
N ILE A 173 2.73 8.69 -10.54
CA ILE A 173 2.68 8.28 -9.14
C ILE A 173 1.21 8.35 -8.68
N PRO A 174 0.60 7.24 -8.22
CA PRO A 174 -0.84 7.21 -7.89
C PRO A 174 -1.25 8.26 -6.86
N LEU A 175 -0.40 8.52 -5.87
CA LEU A 175 -0.66 9.52 -4.84
C LEU A 175 -0.69 10.94 -5.42
N GLN A 176 0.28 11.27 -6.27
CA GLN A 176 0.35 12.60 -6.91
C GLN A 176 -0.83 12.80 -7.88
N LEU A 177 -1.19 11.76 -8.65
CA LEU A 177 -2.37 11.79 -9.50
C LEU A 177 -3.66 12.03 -8.70
N ARG A 178 -3.78 11.42 -7.52
CA ARG A 178 -4.92 11.68 -6.61
C ARG A 178 -4.93 13.12 -6.12
N MET A 179 -3.79 13.65 -5.68
CA MET A 179 -3.69 15.04 -5.23
C MET A 179 -4.12 16.02 -6.33
N MET A 180 -3.74 15.75 -7.59
CA MET A 180 -4.22 16.55 -8.72
C MET A 180 -5.74 16.43 -8.88
N ALA A 181 -6.28 15.21 -8.79
CA ALA A 181 -7.72 14.98 -8.89
C ALA A 181 -8.50 15.80 -7.85
N ASP A 182 -7.97 15.88 -6.63
CA ASP A 182 -8.52 16.68 -5.53
C ASP A 182 -8.49 18.18 -5.85
N ILE A 183 -7.33 18.72 -6.25
CA ILE A 183 -7.16 20.14 -6.58
C ILE A 183 -8.13 20.59 -7.69
N PHE A 184 -8.23 19.81 -8.77
CA PHE A 184 -9.13 20.14 -9.87
C PHE A 184 -10.60 20.06 -9.44
N GLN A 185 -10.97 19.11 -8.60
CA GLN A 185 -12.33 19.04 -8.07
C GLN A 185 -12.68 20.24 -7.18
N GLU A 186 -11.76 20.67 -6.31
CA GLU A 186 -11.95 21.85 -5.46
C GLU A 186 -12.09 23.14 -6.28
N SER A 187 -11.27 23.31 -7.32
CA SER A 187 -11.37 24.47 -8.21
C SER A 187 -12.74 24.56 -8.92
N MET A 188 -13.32 23.40 -9.29
CA MET A 188 -14.64 23.36 -9.92
C MET A 188 -15.76 23.74 -8.94
N ALA A 189 -15.61 23.38 -7.66
CA ALA A 189 -16.55 23.79 -6.62
C ALA A 189 -16.45 25.28 -6.28
N SER A 190 -15.26 25.89 -6.39
CA SER A 190 -15.09 27.34 -6.15
C SER A 190 -15.59 28.21 -7.31
N ASP A 191 -15.48 27.75 -8.56
CA ASP A 191 -15.98 28.50 -9.72
C ASP A 191 -17.52 28.55 -9.76
N GLU A 192 -18.22 27.54 -9.24
CA GLU A 192 -19.69 27.59 -9.07
C GLU A 192 -20.15 28.65 -8.05
N VAL A 193 -19.27 29.12 -7.15
CA VAL A 193 -19.60 30.16 -6.16
C VAL A 193 -19.43 31.57 -6.74
N LEU A 194 -18.58 31.74 -7.76
CA LEU A 194 -18.31 33.04 -8.39
C LEU A 194 -19.32 33.42 -9.49
N ASP A 195 -20.09 32.47 -10.03
CA ASP A 195 -21.13 32.73 -11.03
C ASP A 195 -22.47 33.27 -10.43
N TRP A 196 -22.53 33.53 -9.11
CA TRP A 196 -23.71 34.09 -8.42
C TRP A 196 -23.48 35.45 -7.73
N GLN A 197 -22.46 36.22 -8.14
CA GLN A 197 -22.27 37.63 -7.76
C GLN A 197 -22.26 38.55 -8.97
#